data_AF-A0A971D1H9-F1
#
_entry.id   AF-A0A971D1H9-F1
#
_cell.length_a   1.000
_cell.length_b   1.000
_cell.length_c   1.000
_cell.angle_alpha   90.00
_cell.angle_beta   90.00
_cell.angle_gamma   90.00
#
_symmetry.space_group_name_H-M   'P 1'
#
loop_
_entity.id
_entity.type
_entity.pdbx_description
1 polymer ?
#
loop_
_entity_poly.entity_id
_entity_poly.type
_entity_poly.pdbx_seq_one_letter_code
_entity_poly.pdbx_strand_id
1 'polypeptide(L)'
;MASAVIDSGICGFCTTVRTTSDGARTVRVEFETDCPHVAKLAEVLREVDPYREITYRGDGPLTLKLAAEHLVHTSCPVPSGIIKAIEVAAGLALPKDATIKPSRD
;
A
#
# COMPACT_ATOMS: atom_id res chain seq x y z
N MET A 1 -2.73 -7.39 -13.11
CA MET A 1 -2.25 -6.02 -12.82
C MET A 1 -3.38 -5.26 -12.15
N ALA A 2 -3.08 -4.49 -11.09
CA ALA A 2 -4.01 -3.58 -10.44
C ALA A 2 -3.31 -2.26 -10.11
N SER A 3 -4.07 -1.21 -9.85
CA SER A 3 -3.53 0.08 -9.43
C SER A 3 -4.42 0.73 -8.38
N ALA A 4 -3.82 1.47 -7.46
CA ALA A 4 -4.52 2.29 -6.49
C ALA A 4 -3.96 3.72 -6.53
N VAL A 5 -4.84 4.70 -6.60
CA VAL A 5 -4.52 6.12 -6.39
C VAL A 5 -4.91 6.45 -4.95
N ILE A 6 -3.97 6.96 -4.17
CA ILE A 6 -4.12 7.13 -2.73
C ILE A 6 -3.87 8.59 -2.38
N ASP A 7 -4.97 9.30 -2.09
CA ASP A 7 -4.95 10.65 -1.55
C ASP A 7 -4.64 10.59 -0.04
N SER A 8 -3.58 11.28 0.39
CA SER A 8 -3.11 11.25 1.78
C SER A 8 -3.79 12.29 2.69
N GLY A 9 -4.85 12.93 2.21
CA GLY A 9 -5.65 13.89 2.97
C GLY A 9 -4.91 15.21 3.17
N ILE A 10 -4.93 15.73 4.41
CA ILE A 10 -4.51 17.11 4.71
C ILE A 10 -3.03 17.42 4.40
N CYS A 11 -2.15 16.41 4.32
CA CYS A 11 -0.76 16.65 3.91
C CYS A 11 -0.62 16.95 2.41
N GLY A 12 -1.67 16.71 1.62
CA GLY A 12 -1.74 17.06 0.20
C GLY A 12 -0.98 16.14 -0.76
N PHE A 13 -0.25 15.15 -0.24
CA PHE A 13 0.50 14.21 -1.07
C PHE A 13 -0.40 13.14 -1.70
N CYS A 14 -0.05 12.74 -2.92
CA CYS A 14 -0.73 11.69 -3.67
C CYS A 14 0.26 10.59 -4.05
N THR A 15 -0.16 9.34 -3.84
CA THR A 15 0.64 8.18 -4.24
C THR A 15 -0.18 7.29 -5.16
N THR A 16 0.35 7.01 -6.35
CA THR A 16 -0.16 5.95 -7.21
C THR A 16 0.71 4.72 -7.05
N VAL A 17 0.07 3.58 -6.76
CA VAL A 17 0.73 2.28 -6.66
C VAL A 17 0.25 1.39 -7.80
N ARG A 18 1.17 0.77 -8.52
CA ARG A 18 0.89 -0.23 -9.56
C ARG A 18 1.40 -1.57 -9.08
N THR A 19 0.57 -2.59 -9.23
CA THR A 19 0.86 -3.94 -8.76
C THR A 19 0.66 -4.96 -9.86
N THR A 20 1.62 -5.86 -10.01
CA THR A 20 1.56 -6.92 -11.02
C THR A 20 1.82 -8.26 -10.35
N SER A 21 0.83 -9.14 -10.47
CA SER A 21 0.98 -10.56 -10.15
C SER A 21 1.30 -11.31 -11.44
N ASP A 22 2.28 -12.19 -11.38
CA ASP A 22 2.66 -13.12 -12.46
C ASP A 22 2.00 -14.50 -12.30
N GLY A 23 1.05 -14.64 -11.37
CA GLY A 23 0.42 -15.92 -11.03
C GLY A 23 1.26 -16.78 -10.08
N ALA A 24 2.45 -16.34 -9.69
CA ALA A 24 3.22 -16.93 -8.59
C ALA A 24 2.83 -16.31 -7.23
N ARG A 25 3.48 -16.78 -6.17
CA ARG A 25 3.36 -16.26 -4.79
C ARG A 25 4.01 -14.88 -4.59
N THR A 26 4.19 -14.10 -5.65
CA THR A 26 4.87 -12.80 -5.59
C THR A 26 4.08 -11.74 -6.34
N VAL A 27 3.96 -10.55 -5.75
CA VAL A 27 3.41 -9.35 -6.38
C VAL A 27 4.50 -8.29 -6.43
N ARG A 28 4.78 -7.77 -7.63
CA ARG A 28 5.66 -6.61 -7.83
C ARG A 28 4.88 -5.34 -7.52
N VAL A 29 5.53 -4.38 -6.87
CA VAL A 29 4.94 -3.11 -6.44
C VAL A 29 5.79 -1.96 -6.97
N GLU A 30 5.14 -1.05 -7.70
CA GLU A 30 5.75 0.15 -8.27
C GLU A 30 5.00 1.39 -7.76
N PHE A 31 5.73 2.49 -7.59
CA PHE A 31 5.23 3.70 -6.95
C PHE A 31 5.47 4.92 -7.83
N GLU A 32 4.50 5.82 -7.83
CA GLU A 32 4.63 7.20 -8.27
C GLU A 32 4.11 8.07 -7.13
N THR A 33 4.97 8.89 -6.53
CA THR A 33 4.63 9.67 -5.34
C THR A 33 5.43 10.97 -5.27
N ASP A 34 4.80 12.00 -4.74
CA ASP A 34 5.41 13.28 -4.36
C ASP A 34 5.78 13.33 -2.87
N CYS A 35 5.41 12.32 -2.08
CA CYS A 35 5.73 12.26 -0.66
C CYS A 35 7.17 11.74 -0.45
N PRO A 36 8.08 12.52 0.18
CA PRO A 36 9.47 12.10 0.39
C PRO A 36 9.60 10.89 1.34
N HIS A 37 8.62 10.65 2.21
CA HIS A 37 8.62 9.47 3.09
C HIS A 37 8.17 8.20 2.37
N VAL A 38 7.15 8.32 1.52
CA VAL A 38 6.70 7.20 0.67
C VAL A 38 7.77 6.86 -0.37
N ALA A 39 8.49 7.86 -0.90
CA ALA A 39 9.61 7.62 -1.80
C ALA A 39 10.68 6.69 -1.19
N LYS A 40 11.03 6.89 0.10
CA LYS A 40 11.95 5.99 0.82
C LYS A 40 11.38 4.58 0.98
N LEU A 41 10.09 4.45 1.29
CA LEU A 41 9.42 3.15 1.32
C LEU A 41 9.47 2.45 -0.05
N ALA A 42 9.24 3.21 -1.13
CA ALA A 42 9.26 2.69 -2.50
C ALA A 42 10.63 2.18 -2.95
N GLU A 43 11.73 2.66 -2.34
CA GLU A 43 13.06 2.14 -2.61
C GLU A 43 13.20 0.68 -2.16
N VAL A 44 12.58 0.32 -1.04
CA VAL A 44 12.75 -0.99 -0.38
C VAL A 44 11.60 -1.97 -0.59
N LEU A 45 10.36 -1.49 -0.75
CA LEU A 45 9.17 -2.33 -0.93
C LEU A 45 8.93 -2.60 -2.42
N ARG A 46 9.65 -3.57 -3.00
CA ARG A 46 9.59 -3.87 -4.44
C ARG A 46 8.72 -5.09 -4.77
N GLU A 47 8.77 -6.09 -3.91
CA GLU A 47 8.09 -7.37 -4.10
C GLU A 47 7.58 -7.88 -2.76
N VAL A 48 6.41 -8.51 -2.78
CA VAL A 48 5.76 -9.06 -1.58
C VAL A 48 5.11 -10.41 -1.86
N ASP A 49 4.96 -11.21 -0.81
CA ASP A 49 4.03 -12.35 -0.82
C ASP A 49 2.63 -11.84 -0.46
N PRO A 50 1.64 -11.90 -1.38
CA PRO A 50 0.31 -11.36 -1.12
C PRO A 50 -0.41 -12.06 0.05
N TYR A 51 -0.10 -13.33 0.34
CA TYR A 51 -0.71 -14.05 1.46
C TYR A 51 -0.16 -13.60 2.82
N ARG A 52 1.09 -13.12 2.84
CA ARG A 52 1.68 -12.50 4.02
C ARG A 52 1.07 -11.12 4.30
N GLU A 53 0.73 -10.37 3.25
CA GLU A 53 0.20 -9.01 3.39
C GLU A 53 -1.22 -8.95 3.99
N ILE A 54 -2.01 -10.02 3.85
CA ILE A 54 -3.40 -10.07 4.33
C ILE A 54 -3.58 -10.67 5.73
N THR A 55 -2.50 -10.88 6.48
CA THR A 55 -2.56 -11.51 7.81
C THR A 55 -1.58 -10.90 8.79
N TYR A 56 -1.98 -10.79 10.05
CA TYR A 56 -1.10 -10.42 11.16
C TYR A 56 -0.38 -11.63 11.79
N ARG A 57 -0.63 -12.84 11.28
CA ARG A 57 0.05 -14.05 11.78
C ARG A 57 1.50 -14.13 11.28
N GLY A 58 2.32 -14.87 12.01
CA GLY A 58 3.74 -15.04 11.68
C GLY A 58 4.46 -13.71 11.71
N ASP A 59 5.19 -13.38 10.64
CA ASP A 59 5.88 -12.10 10.51
C ASP A 59 4.95 -10.91 10.21
N GLY A 60 3.66 -11.13 9.96
CA GLY A 60 2.74 -10.05 9.57
C GLY A 60 3.11 -9.35 8.26
N PRO A 61 2.35 -8.30 7.87
CA PRO A 61 2.51 -7.64 6.57
C PRO A 61 3.85 -6.91 6.47
N LEU A 62 4.63 -7.18 5.42
CA LEU A 62 5.88 -6.48 5.16
C LEU A 62 5.63 -5.00 4.88
N THR A 63 4.54 -4.67 4.18
CA THR A 63 4.17 -3.28 3.89
C THR A 63 4.03 -2.46 5.16
N LEU A 64 3.33 -2.99 6.18
CA LEU A 64 3.12 -2.26 7.43
C LEU A 64 4.41 -2.14 8.26
N LYS A 65 5.26 -3.18 8.25
CA LYS A 65 6.57 -3.14 8.91
C LYS A 65 7.46 -2.05 8.33
N LEU A 66 7.66 -2.03 7.02
CA LEU A 66 8.49 -1.02 6.36
C LEU A 66 7.85 0.37 6.42
N ALA A 67 6.53 0.46 6.38
CA ALA A 67 5.84 1.74 6.58
C ALA A 67 6.12 2.33 7.97
N ALA A 68 6.16 1.51 9.02
CA ALA A 68 6.51 1.96 10.37
C ALA A 68 7.97 2.46 10.49
N GLU A 69 8.88 1.96 9.63
CA GLU A 69 10.28 2.38 9.59
C GLU A 69 10.49 3.70 8.82
N HIS A 70 9.69 3.95 7.77
CA HIS A 70 9.92 5.06 6.84
C HIS A 70 8.91 6.22 6.91
N LEU A 71 7.66 5.94 7.33
CA LEU A 71 6.61 6.95 7.42
C LEU A 71 6.61 7.64 8.78
N VAL A 72 6.31 8.94 8.78
CA VAL A 72 6.24 9.78 9.99
C VAL A 72 4.82 10.00 10.49
N HIS A 73 3.80 9.57 9.74
CA HIS A 73 2.39 9.76 10.07
C HIS A 73 1.67 8.40 10.10
N THR A 74 1.31 7.95 11.30
CA THR A 74 0.75 6.61 11.54
C THR A 74 -0.60 6.39 10.88
N SER A 75 -1.42 7.43 10.73
CA SER A 75 -2.73 7.37 10.06
C SER A 75 -2.66 7.67 8.55
N CYS A 76 -1.47 7.69 7.96
CA CYS A 76 -1.36 7.81 6.50
C CYS A 76 -2.11 6.65 5.83
N PRO A 77 -3.00 6.90 4.85
CA PRO A 77 -3.75 5.83 4.19
C PRO A 77 -2.90 5.02 3.19
N VAL A 78 -1.70 5.49 2.84
CA VAL A 78 -0.82 4.86 1.85
C VAL A 78 -0.51 3.39 2.14
N PRO A 79 -0.10 2.95 3.35
CA PRO A 79 0.13 1.54 3.64
C PRO A 79 -1.09 0.66 3.39
N SER A 80 -2.28 1.12 3.78
CA SER A 80 -3.53 0.39 3.51
C SER A 80 -3.87 0.35 2.03
N GLY A 81 -3.63 1.44 1.30
CA GLY A 81 -3.85 1.50 -0.15
C GLY A 81 -2.91 0.58 -0.94
N ILE A 82 -1.64 0.46 -0.51
CA ILE A 82 -0.67 -0.50 -1.08
C ILE A 82 -1.20 -1.94 -0.92
N ILE A 83 -1.60 -2.33 0.30
CA ILE A 83 -2.14 -3.67 0.58
C ILE A 83 -3.38 -3.95 -0.26
N LYS A 84 -4.30 -2.97 -0.39
CA LYS A 84 -5.47 -3.11 -1.26
C LYS A 84 -5.12 -3.34 -2.72
N ALA A 85 -4.12 -2.64 -3.26
CA ALA A 85 -3.66 -2.88 -4.62
C ALA A 85 -3.12 -4.31 -4.78
N ILE A 86 -2.34 -4.79 -3.80
CA ILE A 86 -1.80 -6.16 -3.75
C ILE A 86 -2.93 -7.19 -3.73
N GLU A 87 -3.93 -7.01 -2.87
CA GLU A 87 -5.11 -7.90 -2.78
C GLU A 87 -5.82 -8.05 -4.12
N VAL A 88 -6.05 -6.93 -4.83
CA VAL A 88 -6.72 -6.94 -6.14
C VAL A 88 -5.83 -7.59 -7.20
N ALA A 89 -4.54 -7.27 -7.24
CA ALA A 89 -3.60 -7.86 -8.20
C ALA A 89 -3.46 -9.38 -8.03
N ALA A 90 -3.55 -9.88 -6.80
CA ALA A 90 -3.47 -11.31 -6.48
C ALA A 90 -4.82 -12.06 -6.59
N GLY A 91 -5.91 -11.37 -6.94
CA GLY A 91 -7.25 -11.98 -7.01
C GLY A 91 -7.85 -12.34 -5.65
N LEU A 92 -7.34 -11.75 -4.57
CA LEU A 92 -7.81 -11.97 -3.19
C LEU A 92 -8.96 -11.03 -2.82
N ALA A 93 -9.11 -9.90 -3.52
CA ALA A 93 -10.22 -8.97 -3.37
C ALA A 93 -10.71 -8.45 -4.73
N LEU A 94 -11.98 -8.06 -4.79
CA LEU A 94 -12.54 -7.33 -5.93
C LEU A 94 -12.19 -5.84 -5.84
N PRO A 95 -11.97 -5.15 -6.97
CA PRO A 95 -11.68 -3.73 -6.97
C PRO A 95 -12.88 -2.92 -6.48
N LYS A 96 -12.71 -2.22 -5.36
CA LYS A 96 -13.69 -1.28 -4.80
C LYS A 96 -13.01 -0.25 -3.91
N ASP A 97 -13.44 1.00 -4.05
CA ASP A 97 -12.87 2.13 -3.29
C ASP A 97 -13.14 1.99 -1.79
N ALA A 98 -12.13 2.36 -0.99
CA ALA A 98 -12.25 2.58 0.44
C ALA A 98 -11.95 4.05 0.74
N THR A 99 -12.74 4.67 1.62
CA THR A 99 -12.60 6.10 1.94
C THR A 99 -12.63 6.32 3.45
N ILE A 100 -11.86 7.30 3.92
CA ILE A 100 -11.86 7.78 5.30
C ILE A 100 -12.40 9.21 5.27
N LYS A 101 -13.44 9.51 6.06
CA LYS A 101 -14.10 10.82 6.09
C LYS A 101 -14.07 11.40 7.51
N PRO A 102 -12.94 11.98 7.95
CA PRO A 102 -12.85 12.61 9.27
C PRO A 102 -13.64 13.93 9.29
N SER A 103 -14.25 14.26 10.43
CA SER A 103 -14.97 15.51 10.66
C SER A 103 -14.58 16.12 12.00
N ARG A 104 -14.68 17.45 12.11
CA ARG A 104 -14.55 18.22 13.35
C ARG A 104 -15.67 19.26 13.37
N ASP A 105 -16.34 19.41 14.51
CA ASP A 105 -17.38 20.43 14.73
C ASP A 105 -16.80 21.86 14.74
#